data_AF-A0A7C4ZBM6-F1
#
_entry.id   AF-A0A7C4ZBM6-F1
#
_cell.length_a   1.000
_cell.length_b   1.000
_cell.length_c   1.000
_cell.angle_alpha   90.00
_cell.angle_beta   90.00
_cell.angle_gamma   90.00
#
_symmetry.space_group_name_H-M   'P 1'
#
loop_
_entity.id
_entity.type
_entity.pdbx_description
1 polymer ?
#
loop_
_entity_poly.entity_id
_entity_poly.type
_entity_poly.pdbx_seq_one_letter_code
_entity_poly.pdbx_strand_id
1 'polypeptide(L)'
;MDEIKKIINRKLNQLGIRKKINELAICKHTAEFFEQFLKSVHPREISFYNRSLIIKVANAVEANELKFFEEELKFFLAQKGYQIKKVKILF
;
A
#
# COMPACT_ATOMS: atom_id res chain seq x y z
N MET A 1 -12.07 -27.90 7.93
CA MET A 1 -11.84 -26.43 7.98
C MET A 1 -10.78 -25.98 6.98
N ASP A 2 -9.63 -26.65 6.88
CA ASP A 2 -8.54 -26.25 5.95
C ASP A 2 -8.83 -26.51 4.46
N GLU A 3 -9.62 -27.52 4.12
CA GLU A 3 -9.99 -27.79 2.72
C GLU A 3 -10.88 -26.70 2.12
N ILE A 4 -11.86 -26.21 2.88
CA ILE A 4 -12.74 -25.12 2.47
C ILE A 4 -11.91 -23.84 2.23
N LYS A 5 -10.97 -23.52 3.14
CA LYS A 5 -10.04 -22.40 2.95
C LYS A 5 -9.19 -22.56 1.69
N LYS A 6 -8.69 -23.77 1.39
CA LYS A 6 -7.93 -24.05 0.15
C LYS A 6 -8.77 -23.84 -1.11
N ILE A 7 -10.03 -24.29 -1.11
CA ILE A 7 -10.95 -24.15 -2.26
C ILE A 7 -11.26 -22.67 -2.51
N ILE A 8 -11.57 -21.92 -1.46
CA ILE A 8 -11.82 -20.47 -1.53
C ILE A 8 -10.59 -19.75 -2.08
N ASN A 9 -9.39 -20.05 -1.55
CA ASN A 9 -8.15 -19.45 -2.02
C ASN A 9 -7.83 -19.77 -3.49
N ARG A 10 -8.14 -20.98 -3.98
CA ARG A 10 -7.99 -21.34 -5.39
C ARG A 10 -8.91 -20.52 -6.29
N LYS A 11 -10.20 -20.38 -5.92
CA LYS A 11 -11.17 -19.58 -6.69
C LYS A 11 -10.80 -18.10 -6.70
N LEU A 12 -10.41 -17.53 -5.56
CA LEU A 12 -9.99 -16.13 -5.46
C LEU A 12 -8.72 -15.85 -6.28
N ASN A 13 -7.80 -16.82 -6.38
CA ASN A 13 -6.63 -16.73 -7.24
C ASN A 13 -6.99 -16.79 -8.73
N GLN A 14 -7.85 -17.72 -9.14
CA GLN A 14 -8.29 -17.87 -10.53
C GLN A 14 -9.01 -16.62 -11.04
N LEU A 15 -9.78 -15.96 -10.18
CA LEU A 15 -10.51 -14.74 -10.52
C LEU A 15 -9.66 -13.47 -10.41
N GLY A 16 -8.37 -13.58 -10.03
CA GLY A 16 -7.50 -12.42 -9.79
C GLY A 16 -7.87 -11.56 -8.57
N ILE A 17 -8.94 -11.93 -7.85
CA ILE A 17 -9.51 -11.20 -6.72
C ILE A 17 -8.52 -11.13 -5.56
N ARG A 18 -7.74 -12.19 -5.32
CA ARG A 18 -6.75 -12.17 -4.23
C ARG A 18 -5.70 -11.07 -4.41
N LYS A 19 -5.29 -10.79 -5.66
CA LYS A 19 -4.36 -9.69 -5.95
C LYS A 19 -5.00 -8.34 -5.64
N LYS A 20 -6.25 -8.13 -6.09
CA LYS A 20 -7.02 -6.92 -5.78
C LYS A 20 -7.26 -6.71 -4.28
N ILE A 21 -7.55 -7.77 -3.52
CA ILE A 21 -7.71 -7.69 -2.06
C ILE A 21 -6.39 -7.26 -1.41
N ASN A 22 -5.26 -7.82 -1.84
CA ASN A 22 -3.95 -7.41 -1.34
C ASN A 22 -3.61 -5.96 -1.72
N GLU A 23 -3.94 -5.53 -2.95
CA GLU A 23 -3.77 -4.15 -3.40
C GLU A 23 -4.55 -3.17 -2.51
N LEU A 24 -5.83 -3.46 -2.25
CA LEU A 24 -6.68 -2.66 -1.36
C LEU A 24 -6.15 -2.62 0.07
N ALA A 25 -5.69 -3.75 0.59
CA ALA A 25 -5.12 -3.82 1.93
C ALA A 25 -3.84 -2.98 2.05
N ILE A 26 -2.97 -2.99 1.04
CA ILE A 26 -1.78 -2.14 1.00
C ILE A 26 -2.17 -0.66 1.00
N CYS A 27 -3.13 -0.25 0.16
CA CYS A 27 -3.61 1.13 0.15
C CYS A 27 -4.17 1.54 1.52
N LYS A 28 -4.93 0.66 2.18
CA LYS A 28 -5.48 0.92 3.52
C LYS A 28 -4.38 1.08 4.57
N HIS A 29 -3.43 0.17 4.63
CA HIS A 29 -2.31 0.26 5.59
C HIS A 29 -1.42 1.48 5.32
N THR A 30 -1.26 1.87 4.05
CA THR A 30 -0.55 3.10 3.69
C THR A 30 -1.30 4.33 4.20
N ALA A 31 -2.64 4.36 4.09
CA ALA A 31 -3.44 5.44 4.68
C ALA A 31 -3.33 5.48 6.22
N GLU A 32 -3.39 4.32 6.88
CA GLU A 32 -3.20 4.20 8.34
C GLU A 32 -1.84 4.74 8.78
N PHE A 33 -0.78 4.52 8.00
CA PHE A 33 0.54 5.08 8.27
C PHE A 33 0.52 6.61 8.26
N PHE A 34 -0.18 7.23 7.30
CA PHE A 34 -0.29 8.68 7.25
C PHE A 34 -1.04 9.26 8.45
N GLU A 35 -2.16 8.65 8.82
CA GLU A 35 -2.94 9.10 9.99
C GLU A 35 -2.14 9.00 11.30
N GLN A 36 -1.27 7.99 11.43
CA GLN A 36 -0.49 7.76 12.65
C GLN A 36 0.81 8.56 12.71
N PHE A 37 1.56 8.62 11.61
CA PHE A 37 2.94 9.11 11.60
C PHE A 37 3.15 10.39 10.77
N LEU A 38 2.25 10.70 9.84
CA LEU A 38 2.40 11.79 8.86
C LEU A 38 1.10 12.60 8.69
N LYS A 39 0.60 13.16 9.78
CA LYS A 39 -0.68 13.92 9.80
C LYS A 39 -0.67 15.18 8.93
N SER A 40 0.51 15.68 8.59
CA SER A 40 0.76 16.80 7.67
C SER A 40 0.52 16.42 6.20
N VAL A 41 0.68 15.14 5.85
CA VAL A 41 0.60 14.66 4.46
C VAL A 41 -0.83 14.23 4.14
N HIS A 42 -1.40 14.85 3.11
CA HIS A 42 -2.77 14.59 2.68
C HIS A 42 -2.76 13.97 1.27
N PRO A 43 -2.61 12.63 1.15
CA PRO A 43 -2.60 11.99 -0.14
C PRO A 43 -3.95 12.15 -0.83
N ARG A 44 -3.92 12.66 -2.06
CA ARG A 44 -5.08 12.71 -2.97
C ARG A 44 -5.45 11.32 -3.49
N GLU A 45 -4.44 10.47 -3.68
CA GLU A 45 -4.62 9.12 -4.19
C GLU A 45 -3.52 8.21 -3.68
N ILE A 46 -3.89 6.98 -3.30
CA ILE A 46 -2.97 5.89 -2.98
C ILE A 46 -3.34 4.70 -3.84
N SER A 47 -2.44 4.28 -4.71
CA SER A 47 -2.63 3.10 -5.56
C SER A 47 -1.44 2.16 -5.48
N PHE A 48 -1.70 0.87 -5.59
CA PHE A 48 -0.66 -0.15 -5.61
C PHE A 48 -0.83 -1.02 -6.83
N TYR A 49 0.22 -1.11 -7.64
CA TYR A 49 0.21 -1.93 -8.84
C TYR A 49 1.60 -2.51 -9.10
N ASN A 50 1.66 -3.81 -9.39
CA ASN A 50 2.90 -4.52 -9.74
C ASN A 50 4.07 -4.21 -8.78
N ARG A 51 3.84 -4.34 -7.46
CA ARG A 51 4.81 -4.04 -6.40
C ARG A 51 5.28 -2.59 -6.32
N SER A 52 4.63 -1.68 -7.04
CA SER A 52 4.89 -0.25 -6.98
C SER A 52 3.75 0.43 -6.24
N LEU A 53 4.08 1.12 -5.16
CA LEU A 53 3.16 2.00 -4.45
C LEU A 53 3.24 3.39 -5.10
N ILE A 54 2.10 3.94 -5.47
CA ILE A 54 1.97 5.25 -6.09
C ILE A 54 1.16 6.11 -5.13
N ILE A 55 1.73 7.24 -4.72
CA ILE A 55 1.11 8.18 -3.80
C ILE A 55 1.08 9.54 -4.50
N LYS A 56 -0.12 10.10 -4.66
CA LYS A 56 -0.31 11.43 -5.22
C LYS A 56 -0.60 12.40 -4.08
N VAL A 57 0.15 13.49 -3.98
CA VAL A 57 0.00 14.52 -2.94
C VAL A 57 -0.37 15.88 -3.54
N ALA A 58 -0.63 16.86 -2.68
CA ALA A 58 -1.11 18.17 -3.12
C ALA A 58 -0.01 19.11 -3.59
N ASN A 59 1.20 19.00 -3.02
CA ASN A 59 2.29 19.94 -3.24
C ASN A 59 3.67 19.28 -3.04
N ALA A 60 4.72 20.01 -3.43
CA ALA A 60 6.10 19.55 -3.33
C ALA A 60 6.59 19.38 -1.88
N VAL A 61 6.00 20.09 -0.90
CA VAL A 61 6.39 20.00 0.51
C VAL A 61 5.98 18.63 1.06
N GLU A 62 4.73 18.24 0.87
CA GLU A 62 4.22 16.90 1.23
C GLU A 62 4.99 15.80 0.48
N ALA A 63 5.37 16.03 -0.78
CA ALA A 63 6.15 15.07 -1.55
C ALA A 63 7.56 14.86 -0.96
N ASN A 64 8.20 15.93 -0.51
CA ASN A 64 9.51 15.87 0.12
C ASN A 64 9.45 15.18 1.49
N GLU A 65 8.41 15.46 2.28
CA GLU A 65 8.16 14.80 3.55
C GLU A 65 7.95 13.29 3.36
N LEU A 66 7.08 12.89 2.42
CA LEU A 66 6.92 11.48 2.05
C LEU A 66 8.22 10.81 1.63
N LYS A 67 9.04 11.53 0.87
CA LYS A 67 10.33 11.02 0.41
C LYS A 67 11.31 10.83 1.56
N PHE A 68 11.24 11.69 2.58
CA PHE A 68 12.03 11.53 3.80
C PHE A 68 11.64 10.26 4.58
N PHE A 69 10.34 9.97 4.67
CA PHE A 69 9.80 8.79 5.37
C PHE A 69 9.58 7.56 4.48
N GLU A 70 10.20 7.50 3.29
CA GLU A 70 9.96 6.43 2.33
C GLU A 70 10.38 5.05 2.88
N GLU A 71 11.49 5.01 3.60
CA GLU A 71 12.03 3.76 4.17
C GLU A 71 11.20 3.27 5.37
N GLU A 72 10.72 4.18 6.21
CA GLU A 72 9.81 3.88 7.32
C GLU A 72 8.49 3.31 6.80
N LEU A 73 7.95 3.88 5.72
CA LEU A 73 6.74 3.36 5.08
C LEU A 73 6.97 1.95 4.52
N LYS A 74 8.09 1.71 3.84
CA LYS A 74 8.46 0.37 3.35
C LYS A 74 8.59 -0.63 4.50
N PHE A 75 9.25 -0.23 5.57
CA PHE A 75 9.44 -1.06 6.76
C PHE A 75 8.10 -1.39 7.43
N PHE A 76 7.23 -0.40 7.60
CA PHE A 76 5.89 -0.59 8.15
C PHE A 76 5.06 -1.59 7.34
N LEU A 77 5.05 -1.45 6.01
CA LEU A 77 4.33 -2.37 5.12
C LEU A 77 4.97 -3.78 5.10
N ALA A 78 6.29 -3.87 5.23
CA ALA A 78 7.01 -5.15 5.33
C ALA A 78 6.67 -5.90 6.62
N GLN A 79 6.51 -5.21 7.76
CA GLN A 79 6.04 -5.82 9.02
C GLN A 79 4.63 -6.43 8.89
N LYS A 80 3.80 -5.87 8.00
CA LYS A 80 2.46 -6.40 7.66
C LYS A 80 2.50 -7.51 6.60
N GLY A 81 3.68 -7.88 6.11
CA GLY A 81 3.89 -8.94 5.12
C GLY A 81 3.84 -8.48 3.66
N TYR A 82 3.87 -7.17 3.37
CA TYR A 82 3.83 -6.64 2.02
C TYR A 82 5.21 -6.17 1.56
N GLN A 83 5.66 -6.66 0.41
CA GLN A 83 6.92 -6.22 -0.21
C GLN A 83 6.65 -5.14 -1.26
N ILE A 84 7.09 -3.92 -0.98
CA ILE A 84 7.08 -2.79 -1.92
C ILE A 84 8.44 -2.71 -2.62
N LYS A 85 8.46 -2.77 -3.95
CA LYS A 85 9.69 -2.64 -4.74
C LYS A 85 10.06 -1.18 -5.00
N LYS A 86 9.06 -0.34 -5.22
CA LYS A 86 9.25 1.07 -5.56
C LYS A 86 8.10 1.90 -4.99
N VAL A 87 8.43 3.05 -4.42
CA VAL A 87 7.46 4.10 -4.10
C VAL A 87 7.59 5.18 -5.18
N LYS A 88 6.47 5.60 -5.76
CA LYS A 88 6.39 6.71 -6.71
C LYS A 88 5.54 7.80 -6.09
N ILE A 89 6.13 8.96 -5.89
CA ILE A 89 5.43 10.14 -5.35
C ILE A 89 5.17 11.09 -6.53
N LEU A 90 3.92 11.52 -6.69
CA LEU A 90 3.47 12.45 -7.72
C LEU A 90 2.88 13.69 -7.05
N PHE A 91 3.24 14.89 -7.53
CA PHE A 91 2.69 16.17 -7.09
C PHE A 91 2.32 17.04 -8.30
#